data_AF-A0A7W1SKY9-F1
#
_entry.id   AF-A0A7W1SKY9-F1
#
_cell.length_a   1.000
_cell.length_b   1.000
_cell.length_c   1.000
_cell.angle_alpha   90.00
_cell.angle_beta   90.00
_cell.angle_gamma   90.00
#
_symmetry.space_group_name_H-M   'P 1'
#
loop_
_entity.id
_entity.type
_entity.pdbx_description
1 polymer ?
#
loop_
_entity_poly.entity_id
_entity_poly.type
_entity_poly.pdbx_seq_one_letter_code
_entity_poly.pdbx_strand_id
1 'polypeptide(L)'
;MGLSAGVSLNAIGVRQAEDLADRLKLLPIAAVYSSPMERARETAAPLAGRLNLPVRIASGLNELDFGAWTRRTLDSLKGEPEKRWTRWSHGRAPSWRGSRPSTRQGSSPP
;
A
#
# COMPACT_ATOMS: atom_id res chain seq x y z
N MET A 1 -7.96 4.59 -7.15
CA MET A 1 -7.08 3.54 -6.61
C MET A 1 -5.66 3.82 -7.07
N GLY A 2 -4.68 3.78 -6.14
CA GLY A 2 -3.27 4.19 -6.29
C GLY A 2 -2.72 4.85 -5.01
N LEU A 3 -1.46 5.35 -5.04
CA LEU A 3 -0.76 6.07 -3.95
C LEU A 3 -1.40 7.43 -3.55
N SER A 4 -2.71 7.59 -3.74
CA SER A 4 -3.45 8.78 -3.32
C SER A 4 -3.46 8.87 -1.79
N ALA A 5 -2.83 9.92 -1.28
CA ALA A 5 -2.94 10.36 0.11
C ALA A 5 -4.37 10.87 0.40
N GLY A 6 -4.79 10.81 1.67
CA GLY A 6 -6.09 11.33 2.12
C GLY A 6 -7.30 10.49 1.73
N VAL A 7 -7.12 9.18 1.53
CA VAL A 7 -8.22 8.25 1.28
C VAL A 7 -8.37 7.37 2.50
N SER A 8 -9.45 7.63 3.23
CA SER A 8 -9.91 6.88 4.41
C SER A 8 -10.94 5.82 4.01
N LEU A 9 -11.16 4.84 4.89
CA LEU A 9 -12.22 3.85 4.77
C LEU A 9 -13.60 4.51 4.83
N ASN A 10 -14.54 3.97 4.05
CA ASN A 10 -15.95 4.29 4.22
C ASN A 10 -16.57 3.43 5.34
N ALA A 11 -17.83 3.69 5.69
CA ALA A 11 -18.52 2.96 6.77
C ALA A 11 -18.53 1.44 6.58
N ILE A 12 -18.66 0.95 5.34
CA ILE A 12 -18.60 -0.47 5.03
C ILE A 12 -17.19 -1.01 5.31
N GLY A 13 -16.15 -0.30 4.86
CA GLY A 13 -14.75 -0.67 5.09
C GLY A 13 -14.38 -0.70 6.57
N VAL A 14 -14.86 0.26 7.36
CA VAL A 14 -14.69 0.26 8.82
C VAL A 14 -15.32 -0.99 9.43
N ARG A 15 -16.57 -1.31 9.06
CA ARG A 15 -17.24 -2.51 9.57
C ARG A 15 -16.50 -3.80 9.18
N GLN A 16 -15.99 -3.88 7.94
CA GLN A 16 -15.18 -5.01 7.49
C GLN A 16 -13.89 -5.16 8.30
N ALA A 17 -13.23 -4.06 8.64
CA ALA A 17 -12.02 -4.08 9.47
C ALA A 17 -12.31 -4.57 10.89
N GLU A 18 -13.42 -4.14 11.48
CA GLU A 18 -13.89 -4.63 12.79
C GLU A 18 -14.23 -6.12 12.77
N ASP A 19 -15.02 -6.58 11.79
CA ASP A 19 -15.40 -7.99 11.64
C ASP A 19 -14.17 -8.89 11.43
N LEU A 20 -13.18 -8.42 10.66
CA LEU A 20 -11.91 -9.12 10.46
C LEU A 20 -11.15 -9.22 11.78
N ALA A 21 -11.07 -8.13 12.53
CA ALA A 21 -10.37 -8.08 13.80
C ALA A 21 -10.98 -9.05 14.82
N ASP A 22 -12.30 -9.17 14.87
CA ASP A 22 -12.98 -10.14 15.75
C ASP A 22 -12.71 -11.60 15.38
N ARG A 23 -12.54 -11.90 14.09
CA ARG A 23 -12.18 -13.25 13.62
C ARG A 23 -10.75 -13.63 13.95
N LEU A 24 -9.83 -12.67 13.89
CA LEU A 24 -8.39 -12.94 14.00
C LEU A 24 -7.84 -12.80 15.43
N LYS A 25 -8.59 -12.21 16.37
CA LYS A 25 -8.10 -11.90 17.74
C LYS A 25 -7.64 -13.10 18.56
N LEU A 26 -8.03 -14.32 18.21
CA LEU A 26 -7.65 -15.55 18.94
C LEU A 26 -6.42 -16.26 18.34
N LEU A 27 -5.91 -15.78 17.20
CA LEU A 27 -4.72 -16.35 16.59
C LEU A 27 -3.46 -15.88 17.34
N PRO A 28 -2.38 -16.69 17.35
CA PRO A 28 -1.11 -16.34 17.97
C PRO A 28 -0.31 -15.33 17.11
N ILE A 29 -0.92 -14.17 16.85
CA ILE A 29 -0.33 -13.10 16.04
C ILE A 29 0.70 -12.38 16.90
N ALA A 30 1.97 -12.41 16.47
CA ALA A 30 3.08 -11.78 17.18
C ALA A 30 3.30 -10.31 16.81
N ALA A 31 2.83 -9.87 15.64
CA ALA A 31 3.05 -8.52 15.15
C ALA A 31 2.01 -8.10 14.10
N VAL A 32 1.72 -6.81 14.05
CA VAL A 32 0.88 -6.18 13.02
C VAL A 32 1.73 -5.19 12.24
N TYR A 33 1.79 -5.36 10.91
CA TYR A 33 2.46 -4.44 10.00
C TYR A 33 1.46 -3.79 9.05
N SER A 34 1.68 -2.53 8.71
CA SER A 34 0.87 -1.80 7.74
C SER A 34 1.73 -0.97 6.81
N SER A 35 1.24 -0.77 5.57
CA SER A 35 1.71 0.33 4.73
C SER A 35 1.51 1.68 5.46
N PRO A 36 2.32 2.72 5.16
CA PRO A 36 2.09 4.09 5.64
C PRO A 36 0.75 4.70 5.19
N MET A 37 0.04 4.10 4.23
CA MET A 37 -1.23 4.64 3.73
C MET A 37 -2.34 4.63 4.81
N GLU A 38 -3.11 5.71 4.86
CA GLU A 38 -4.18 5.94 5.85
C GLU A 38 -5.19 4.80 5.93
N ARG A 39 -5.86 4.47 4.81
CA ARG A 39 -6.77 3.30 4.73
C ARG A 39 -6.16 1.98 5.23
N ALA A 40 -4.86 1.76 5.02
CA ALA A 40 -4.19 0.52 5.44
C ALA A 40 -4.02 0.51 6.96
N ARG A 41 -3.63 1.66 7.53
CA ARG A 41 -3.54 1.86 8.98
C ARG A 41 -4.90 1.74 9.66
N GLU A 42 -5.95 2.32 9.07
CA GLU A 42 -7.33 2.22 9.55
C GLU A 42 -7.83 0.78 9.53
N THR A 43 -7.46 -0.01 8.52
CA THR A 43 -7.80 -1.43 8.46
C THR A 43 -7.08 -2.24 9.55
N ALA A 44 -5.81 -1.90 9.83
CA ALA A 44 -5.00 -2.62 10.82
C ALA A 44 -5.33 -2.26 12.28
N ALA A 45 -5.84 -1.05 12.53
CA ALA A 45 -6.05 -0.53 13.87
C ALA A 45 -6.99 -1.37 14.76
N PRO A 46 -8.15 -1.86 14.29
CA PRO A 46 -9.06 -2.66 15.13
C PRO A 46 -8.45 -3.98 15.62
N LEU A 47 -7.65 -4.64 14.77
CA LEU A 47 -6.97 -5.88 15.13
C LEU A 47 -5.82 -5.62 16.11
N ALA A 48 -5.02 -4.59 15.84
CA ALA A 48 -3.94 -4.16 16.73
C ALA A 48 -4.46 -3.82 18.14
N GLY A 49 -5.60 -3.11 18.23
CA GLY A 49 -6.27 -2.82 19.50
C GLY A 49 -6.72 -4.07 20.24
N ARG A 50 -7.36 -5.03 19.56
CA ARG A 50 -7.80 -6.30 20.18
C ARG A 50 -6.65 -7.18 20.66
N LEU A 51 -5.52 -7.15 19.97
CA LEU A 51 -4.32 -7.90 20.33
C LEU A 51 -3.40 -7.16 21.31
N ASN A 52 -3.69 -5.90 21.63
CA ASN A 52 -2.80 -5.00 22.36
C ASN A 52 -1.38 -4.94 21.77
N LEU A 53 -1.29 -4.88 20.44
CA LEU A 53 -0.03 -4.78 19.70
C LEU A 53 0.07 -3.45 18.97
N PRO A 54 1.27 -2.86 18.83
CA PRO A 54 1.46 -1.68 18.01
C PRO A 54 1.37 -2.03 16.51
N VAL A 55 0.83 -1.11 15.71
CA VAL A 55 0.93 -1.19 14.25
C VAL A 55 2.31 -0.68 13.81
N ARG A 56 3.11 -1.56 13.22
CA ARG A 56 4.45 -1.23 12.71
C ARG A 56 4.36 -0.80 11.24
N ILE A 57 4.77 0.43 10.94
CA ILE A 57 4.75 0.93 9.56
C ILE A 57 5.91 0.33 8.76
N ALA A 58 5.60 -0.34 7.67
CA ALA A 58 6.55 -0.93 6.75
C ALA A 58 6.42 -0.27 5.36
N SER A 59 7.31 0.65 5.05
CA SER A 59 7.30 1.41 3.78
C SER A 59 7.41 0.52 2.53
N GLY A 60 7.95 -0.69 2.67
CA GLY A 60 8.01 -1.68 1.58
C GLY A 60 6.65 -2.31 1.22
N LEU A 61 5.59 -2.10 2.02
CA LEU A 61 4.24 -2.60 1.76
C LEU A 61 3.37 -1.60 0.97
N ASN A 62 3.97 -0.58 0.37
CA ASN A 62 3.23 0.39 -0.44
C ASN A 62 2.63 -0.26 -1.69
N GLU A 63 1.46 0.24 -2.08
CA GLU A 63 0.81 -0.14 -3.33
C GLU A 63 1.70 0.20 -4.54
N LEU A 64 1.51 -0.54 -5.62
CA LEU A 64 2.17 -0.28 -6.89
C LEU A 64 1.79 1.11 -7.42
N ASP A 65 2.79 1.88 -7.84
CA ASP A 65 2.57 3.14 -8.54
C ASP A 65 2.13 2.83 -9.99
N PHE A 66 0.85 3.07 -10.27
CA PHE A 66 0.27 2.89 -11.60
C PHE A 66 0.52 4.11 -12.52
N GLY A 67 1.27 5.11 -12.07
CA GLY A 67 1.62 6.29 -12.86
C GLY A 67 0.39 6.98 -13.44
N ALA A 68 0.38 7.18 -14.76
CA ALA A 68 -0.70 7.84 -15.50
C ALA A 68 -2.05 7.10 -15.46
N TRP A 69 -2.10 5.86 -14.96
CA TRP A 69 -3.34 5.11 -14.79
C TRP A 69 -3.97 5.30 -13.40
N THR A 70 -3.27 5.94 -12.47
CA THR A 70 -3.82 6.29 -11.16
C THR A 70 -5.06 7.17 -11.32
N ARG A 71 -6.16 6.78 -10.63
CA ARG A 71 -7.51 7.42 -10.68
C ARG A 71 -8.28 7.31 -12.00
N ARG A 72 -7.79 6.57 -12.99
CA ARG A 72 -8.59 6.20 -14.16
C ARG A 72 -9.43 4.96 -13.86
N THR A 73 -10.64 4.89 -14.41
CA THR A 73 -11.47 3.69 -14.34
C THR A 73 -10.91 2.62 -15.27
N LEU A 74 -11.09 1.35 -14.93
CA LEU A 74 -10.69 0.23 -15.81
C LEU A 74 -11.32 0.36 -17.20
N ASP A 75 -12.56 0.83 -17.29
CA ASP A 75 -13.23 1.08 -18.58
C ASP A 75 -12.52 2.16 -19.40
N SER A 76 -12.05 3.23 -18.77
CA SER A 76 -11.31 4.28 -19.46
C SER A 76 -9.94 3.82 -19.96
N LEU A 77 -9.45 2.66 -19.50
CA LEU A 77 -8.20 2.06 -19.94
C LEU A 77 -8.38 1.10 -21.13
N LYS A 78 -9.61 0.77 -21.53
CA LYS A 78 -9.89 -0.15 -22.66
C LYS A 78 -9.43 0.40 -24.03
N GLY A 79 -9.28 1.72 -24.17
CA GLY A 79 -8.76 2.39 -25.38
C GLY A 79 -7.26 2.67 -25.35
N GLU A 80 -6.54 2.16 -24.34
CA GLU A 80 -5.10 2.34 -24.23
C GLU A 80 -4.35 1.54 -25.31
N PRO A 81 -3.16 1.98 -25.75
CA PRO A 81 -2.38 1.26 -26.75
C PRO A 81 -2.15 -0.19 -26.28
N GLU A 82 -2.60 -1.15 -27.08
CA GLU A 82 -2.65 -2.59 -26.73
C GLU A 82 -1.28 -3.10 -26.22
N LYS A 83 -0.18 -2.60 -26.79
CA LYS A 83 1.19 -2.91 -26.35
C LYS A 83 1.49 -2.52 -24.89
N ARG A 84 0.88 -1.45 -24.37
CA ARG A 84 1.09 -0.96 -22.99
C ARG A 84 0.24 -1.75 -21.98
N TRP A 85 -1.02 -2.04 -22.32
CA TRP A 85 -1.89 -2.90 -21.52
C TRP A 85 -1.37 -4.34 -21.45
N THR A 86 -1.06 -4.95 -22.60
CA THR A 86 -0.53 -6.31 -22.71
C THR A 86 0.80 -6.47 -21.96
N ARG A 87 1.69 -5.48 -21.99
CA ARG A 87 2.94 -5.51 -21.23
C ARG A 87 2.71 -5.53 -19.71
N TRP A 88 1.75 -4.77 -19.21
CA TRP A 88 1.43 -4.73 -17.78
C TRP A 88 0.67 -5.98 -17.32
N SER A 89 -0.31 -6.45 -18.11
CA SER A 89 -1.12 -7.63 -17.78
C SER A 89 -0.34 -8.95 -17.80
N HIS A 90 0.71 -9.04 -18.63
CA HIS A 90 1.59 -10.22 -18.72
C HIS A 90 2.81 -10.12 -17.78
N GLY A 91 2.73 -9.35 -16.70
CA GLY A 91 3.73 -9.35 -15.62
C GLY A 91 5.03 -8.61 -15.91
N ARG A 92 5.14 -7.89 -17.04
CA ARG A 92 6.27 -6.99 -17.31
C ARG A 92 5.93 -5.58 -16.86
N ALA A 93 5.66 -5.43 -15.56
CA ALA A 93 5.66 -4.10 -14.95
C ALA A 93 7.02 -3.43 -15.21
N PRO A 94 7.07 -2.11 -15.46
CA PRO A 94 8.33 -1.41 -15.62
C PRO A 94 9.24 -1.77 -14.44
N SER A 95 10.49 -2.18 -14.74
CA SER A 95 11.47 -2.59 -13.74
C SER A 95 11.47 -1.59 -12.58
N TRP A 96 11.18 -2.07 -11.38
CA TRP A 96 11.23 -1.30 -10.14
C TRP A 96 12.58 -0.58 -10.06
N ARG A 97 12.60 0.72 -10.37
CA ARG A 97 13.80 1.53 -10.25
C ARG A 97 13.80 2.07 -8.83
N GLY A 98 14.19 1.21 -7.89
CA GLY A 98 14.37 1.59 -6.49
C GLY A 98 15.20 2.87 -6.42
N SER A 99 14.61 3.94 -5.91
CA SER A 99 15.33 5.17 -5.62
C SER A 99 16.35 4.85 -4.52
N ARG A 100 17.60 4.59 -4.90
CA ARG A 100 18.73 4.61 -3.96
C ARG A 100 18.75 6.00 -3.30
N PRO A 101 18.80 6.12 -1.97
CA PRO A 101 19.09 7.40 -1.36
C PRO A 101 20.49 7.81 -1.82
N SER A 102 20.62 9.03 -2.38
CA SER A 102 21.92 9.58 -2.74
C SER A 102 22.69 9.88 -1.45
N THR A 103 23.67 9.04 -1.12
CA THR A 103 24.65 9.37 -0.09
C THR A 103 25.48 10.55 -0.60
N ARG A 104 25.16 11.76 -0.11
CA ARG A 104 25.98 12.94 -0.33
C ARG A 104 27.25 12.76 0.50
N GLN A 105 28.35 12.38 -0.16
CA GLN A 105 29.68 12.35 0.47
C GLN A 105 30.03 13.78 0.91
N GLY A 106 30.22 13.96 2.22
CA GLY A 106 30.87 15.15 2.77
C GLY A 106 32.37 14.98 2.64
N SER A 107 32.99 15.84 1.82
CA SER A 107 34.44 16.00 1.76
C SER A 107 34.92 16.75 3.01
N SER A 108 35.90 16.18 3.71
CA SER A 108 36.79 16.90 4.64
C SER A 108 38.20 16.80 4.08
N PRO A 109 38.96 17.90 4.00
CA PRO A 109 40.40 17.83 4.06
C PRO A 109 40.94 18.56 5.31
N PRO A 110 42.13 18.17 5.79
CA PRO A 110 42.92 18.98 6.72
C PRO A 110 43.47 20.25 6.05
#